data_AF-G7YX58-F1
#
_entry.id   AF-G7YX58-F1
#
_cell.length_a   1.000
_cell.length_b   1.000
_cell.length_c   1.000
_cell.angle_alpha   90.00
_cell.angle_beta   90.00
_cell.angle_gamma   90.00
#
_symmetry.space_group_name_H-M   'P 1'
#
loop_
_entity.id
_entity.type
_entity.pdbx_description
1 polymer ?
#
loop_
_entity_poly.entity_id
_entity_poly.type
_entity_poly.pdbx_seq_one_letter_code
_entity_poly.pdbx_strand_id
1 'polypeptide(L)'
;TILQQFLSALHLSEHPLWQCLHSVDGVHVSLSKTWPLRYHWIDSLADKLRNTFQNISRYLVTVMPLIFIRFDIRFSGLELFINEERSRSFIGLTLSQESSEHLKPIVASVDQCVHAFCGPGYYK
;
A
#
# COMPACT_ATOMS: atom_id res chain seq x y z
N THR A 1 13.20 -12.55 5.72
CA THR A 1 11.84 -12.10 5.29
C THR A 1 11.49 -12.67 3.93
N ILE A 2 10.20 -12.74 3.53
CA ILE A 2 9.76 -13.23 2.21
C ILE A 2 10.51 -12.53 1.06
N LEU A 3 10.75 -11.22 1.21
CA LEU A 3 11.54 -10.44 0.26
C LEU A 3 12.97 -10.99 0.12
N GLN A 4 13.66 -11.29 1.23
CA GLN A 4 15.01 -11.89 1.17
C GLN A 4 15.01 -13.26 0.49
N GLN A 5 14.01 -14.10 0.74
CA GLN A 5 13.89 -15.41 0.08
C GLN A 5 13.68 -15.27 -1.44
N PHE A 6 12.82 -14.33 -1.85
CA PHE A 6 12.60 -14.01 -3.27
C PHE A 6 13.85 -13.43 -3.94
N LEU A 7 14.55 -12.53 -3.26
CA LEU A 7 15.78 -11.91 -3.76
C LEU A 7 16.93 -12.92 -3.88
N SER A 8 17.04 -13.85 -2.94
CA SER A 8 18.01 -14.95 -3.03
C SER A 8 17.71 -15.90 -4.19
N ALA A 9 16.43 -16.14 -4.51
CA ALA A 9 16.04 -16.99 -5.64
C ALA A 9 16.40 -16.37 -7.01
N LEU A 10 16.45 -15.03 -7.08
CA LEU A 10 16.74 -14.29 -8.31
C LEU A 10 18.24 -14.13 -8.60
N HIS A 11 19.14 -14.65 -7.74
CA HIS A 11 20.61 -14.46 -7.85
C HIS A 11 21.06 -12.99 -7.98
N LEU A 12 20.17 -12.04 -7.63
CA LEU A 12 20.44 -10.61 -7.77
C LEU A 12 21.58 -10.14 -6.86
N SER A 13 21.90 -10.91 -5.81
CA SER A 13 23.00 -10.64 -4.88
C SER A 13 24.38 -10.65 -5.54
N GLU A 14 24.55 -11.28 -6.71
CA GLU A 14 25.83 -11.34 -7.42
C GLU A 14 26.01 -10.18 -8.42
N HIS A 15 24.93 -9.45 -8.73
CA HIS A 15 25.00 -8.35 -9.67
C HIS A 15 25.61 -7.09 -9.02
N PRO A 16 26.55 -6.37 -9.67
CA PRO A 16 27.23 -5.21 -9.08
C PRO A 16 26.29 -4.11 -8.58
N LEU A 17 25.13 -3.95 -9.23
CA LEU A 17 24.10 -3.00 -8.82
C LEU A 17 23.51 -3.30 -7.44
N TRP A 18 23.59 -4.55 -6.95
CA TRP A 18 23.09 -4.94 -5.64
C TRP A 18 23.80 -4.21 -4.50
N GLN A 19 25.09 -3.93 -4.67
CA GLN A 19 25.89 -3.18 -3.69
C GLN A 19 25.47 -1.71 -3.60
N CYS A 20 24.75 -1.20 -4.60
CA CYS A 20 24.24 0.16 -4.66
C CYS A 20 22.79 0.27 -4.15
N LEU A 21 22.15 -0.84 -3.77
CA LEU A 21 20.78 -0.85 -3.28
C LEU A 21 20.73 -0.71 -1.77
N HIS A 22 19.78 0.10 -1.30
CA HIS A 22 19.48 0.26 0.10
C HIS A 22 18.25 -0.58 0.48
N SER A 23 18.35 -1.37 1.55
CA SER A 23 17.20 -2.15 2.05
C SER A 23 16.21 -1.23 2.76
N VAL A 24 14.92 -1.38 2.45
CA VAL A 24 13.87 -0.57 3.07
C VAL A 24 13.30 -1.29 4.28
N ASP A 25 13.35 -0.64 5.44
CA ASP A 25 12.63 -1.09 6.62
C ASP A 25 11.13 -0.79 6.49
N GLY A 26 10.27 -1.73 6.87
CA GLY A 26 8.81 -1.53 6.85
C GLY A 26 8.18 -1.59 5.44
N VAL A 27 8.24 -2.76 4.81
CA VAL A 27 7.54 -3.04 3.55
C VAL A 27 6.03 -2.80 3.73
N HIS A 28 5.43 -2.04 2.82
CA HIS A 28 4.03 -1.66 2.85
C HIS A 28 3.44 -1.53 1.45
N VAL A 29 2.11 -1.52 1.37
CA VAL A 29 1.36 -1.19 0.15
C VAL A 29 0.74 0.19 0.36
N SER A 30 1.04 1.13 -0.53
CA SER A 30 0.46 2.47 -0.48
C SER A 30 -1.03 2.42 -0.85
N LEU A 31 -1.87 3.17 -0.13
CA LEU A 31 -3.31 3.31 -0.39
C LEU A 31 -3.71 4.75 -0.75
N SER A 32 -2.76 5.69 -0.67
CA SER A 32 -2.89 7.08 -1.10
C SER A 32 -1.59 7.54 -1.73
N LYS A 33 -1.63 8.66 -2.46
CA LYS A 33 -0.42 9.40 -2.79
C LYS A 33 0.14 10.11 -1.56
N THR A 34 1.38 10.57 -1.64
CA THR A 34 1.93 11.55 -0.70
C THR A 34 1.44 12.93 -1.11
N TRP A 35 0.92 13.71 -0.16
CA TRP A 35 0.41 15.05 -0.44
C TRP A 35 0.50 15.94 0.80
N PRO A 36 0.59 17.27 0.64
CA PRO A 36 0.70 18.19 1.75
C PRO A 36 -0.66 18.36 2.47
N LEU A 37 -0.70 18.01 3.75
CA LEU A 37 -1.86 18.20 4.62
C LEU A 37 -1.65 19.37 5.57
N ARG A 38 -2.70 20.17 5.80
CA ARG A 38 -2.67 21.23 6.82
C ARG A 38 -2.58 20.61 8.21
N TYR A 39 -1.71 21.14 9.07
CA TYR A 39 -1.45 20.58 10.40
C TYR A 39 -2.73 20.34 11.23
N HIS A 40 -3.64 21.31 11.24
CA HIS A 40 -4.90 21.22 12.00
C HIS A 40 -5.90 20.19 11.43
N TRP A 41 -5.64 19.58 10.28
CA TRP A 41 -6.45 18.51 9.70
C TRP A 41 -5.89 17.12 9.96
N ILE A 42 -4.68 16.98 10.52
CA ILE A 42 -4.03 15.67 10.74
C ILE A 42 -4.94 14.76 11.58
N ASP A 43 -5.36 15.23 12.76
CA ASP A 43 -6.17 14.43 13.68
C ASP A 43 -7.55 14.10 13.08
N SER A 44 -8.20 15.08 12.46
CA SER A 44 -9.51 14.87 11.81
C SER A 44 -9.44 13.89 10.64
N LEU A 45 -8.36 13.91 9.86
CA LEU A 45 -8.14 12.92 8.79
C LEU A 45 -7.90 11.55 9.39
N ALA A 46 -7.06 11.45 10.42
CA ALA A 46 -6.77 10.18 11.10
C ALA A 46 -8.04 9.56 11.69
N ASP A 47 -8.90 10.36 12.31
CA ASP A 47 -10.19 9.91 12.85
C ASP A 47 -11.15 9.49 11.74
N LYS A 48 -11.23 10.26 10.65
CA LYS A 48 -12.08 9.92 9.49
C LYS A 48 -11.63 8.61 8.86
N LEU A 49 -10.33 8.41 8.66
CA LEU A 49 -9.77 7.14 8.17
C LEU A 49 -10.10 6.00 9.14
N ARG A 50 -9.83 6.16 10.43
CA ARG A 50 -10.11 5.15 11.46
C ARG A 50 -11.58 4.73 11.45
N ASN A 51 -12.51 5.68 11.41
CA ASN A 51 -13.95 5.42 11.36
C ASN A 51 -14.34 4.70 10.07
N THR A 52 -13.80 5.10 8.93
CA THR A 52 -14.02 4.43 7.63
C THR A 52 -13.57 2.96 7.70
N PHE A 53 -12.38 2.67 8.21
CA PHE A 53 -11.88 1.29 8.35
C PHE A 53 -12.69 0.46 9.36
N GLN A 54 -13.12 1.05 10.48
CA GLN A 54 -14.00 0.38 11.43
C GLN A 54 -15.36 0.04 10.81
N ASN A 55 -15.92 0.93 9.98
CA ASN A 55 -17.19 0.70 9.30
C ASN A 55 -17.07 -0.39 8.24
N ILE A 56 -15.99 -0.41 7.45
CA ILE A 56 -15.70 -1.49 6.50
C ILE A 56 -15.60 -2.83 7.25
N SER A 57 -14.89 -2.85 8.38
CA SER A 57 -14.79 -4.05 9.22
C SER A 57 -16.13 -4.49 9.78
N ARG A 58 -16.97 -3.56 10.26
CA ARG A 58 -18.29 -3.87 10.85
C ARG A 58 -19.29 -4.36 9.80
N TYR A 59 -19.34 -3.74 8.63
CA TYR A 59 -20.21 -4.15 7.53
C TYR A 59 -19.90 -5.60 7.11
N LEU A 60 -18.61 -5.91 6.93
CA LEU A 60 -18.16 -7.26 6.55
C LEU A 60 -18.38 -8.29 7.68
N VAL A 61 -18.24 -7.90 8.95
CA VAL A 61 -18.55 -8.78 10.10
C VAL A 61 -20.05 -9.04 10.27
N THR A 62 -20.91 -8.10 9.89
CA THR A 62 -22.37 -8.27 10.00
C THR A 62 -22.90 -9.21 8.90
N VAL A 63 -22.22 -9.30 7.76
CA VAL A 63 -22.52 -10.28 6.69
C VAL A 63 -21.76 -11.61 6.87
N MET A 64 -20.64 -11.63 7.60
CA MET A 64 -19.83 -12.83 7.91
C MET A 64 -19.27 -12.75 9.35
N PRO A 65 -19.99 -13.29 10.35
CA PRO A 65 -19.69 -13.02 11.75
C PRO A 65 -18.62 -13.98 12.27
N LEU A 66 -17.33 -13.74 12.00
CA LEU A 66 -16.23 -14.32 12.82
C LEU A 66 -14.78 -13.94 12.46
N ILE A 67 -14.50 -13.12 11.44
CA ILE A 67 -13.12 -12.98 10.96
C ILE A 67 -12.60 -11.56 11.17
N PHE A 68 -11.56 -11.42 12.01
CA PHE A 68 -10.57 -10.36 11.83
C PHE A 68 -10.15 -10.42 10.37
N ILE A 69 -10.56 -9.44 9.56
CA ILE A 69 -10.40 -9.47 8.11
C ILE A 69 -8.91 -9.41 7.79
N ARG A 70 -8.30 -10.59 7.71
CA ARG A 70 -6.98 -10.81 7.14
C ARG A 70 -7.23 -10.97 5.66
N PHE A 71 -6.90 -9.94 4.89
CA PHE A 71 -6.77 -10.09 3.46
C PHE A 71 -5.46 -10.82 3.20
N ASP A 72 -5.52 -11.99 2.57
CA ASP A 72 -4.32 -12.61 2.03
C ASP A 72 -3.85 -11.79 0.83
N ILE A 73 -2.82 -10.98 1.08
CA ILE A 73 -2.13 -10.23 0.04
C ILE A 73 -1.16 -11.19 -0.65
N ARG A 74 -1.51 -11.56 -1.88
CA ARG A 74 -0.65 -12.35 -2.76
C ARG A 74 0.07 -11.45 -3.73
N PHE A 75 1.34 -11.75 -3.94
CA PHE A 75 2.21 -11.07 -4.89
C PHE A 75 2.40 -11.95 -6.14
N SER A 76 2.44 -11.33 -7.31
CA SER A 76 2.57 -12.02 -8.61
C SER A 76 3.97 -11.90 -9.21
N GLY A 77 4.78 -10.94 -8.77
CA GLY A 77 6.12 -10.76 -9.31
C GLY A 77 6.92 -9.65 -8.65
N LEU A 78 8.06 -9.37 -9.27
CA LEU A 78 8.97 -8.30 -8.91
C LEU A 78 8.94 -7.24 -10.03
N GLU A 79 8.93 -5.98 -9.67
CA GLU A 79 8.95 -4.87 -10.63
C GLU A 79 9.83 -3.72 -10.14
N LEU A 80 10.38 -2.97 -11.10
CA LEU A 80 11.12 -1.74 -10.85
C LEU A 80 10.15 -0.55 -10.90
N PHE A 81 9.95 0.09 -9.76
CA PHE A 81 9.16 1.31 -9.63
C PHE A 81 10.05 2.54 -9.63
N ILE A 82 9.50 3.68 -10.01
CA ILE A 82 10.16 4.98 -9.97
C ILE A 82 9.21 5.93 -9.24
N ASN A 83 9.73 6.79 -8.36
CA ASN A 83 8.90 7.82 -7.72
C ASN A 83 8.36 8.84 -8.75
N GLU A 84 7.36 9.62 -8.34
CA GLU A 84 6.75 10.63 -9.21
C GLU A 84 7.80 11.66 -9.72
N GLU A 85 8.79 12.01 -8.89
CA GLU A 85 9.86 12.97 -9.25
C GLU A 85 10.99 12.35 -10.08
N ARG A 86 10.97 11.04 -10.36
CA ARG A 86 11.99 10.29 -11.12
C ARG A 86 13.42 10.42 -10.58
N SER A 87 13.56 10.61 -9.27
CA SER A 87 14.84 10.76 -8.58
C SER A 87 15.27 9.51 -7.79
N ARG A 88 14.38 8.50 -7.70
CA ARG A 88 14.56 7.27 -6.93
C ARG A 88 13.93 6.10 -7.69
N SER A 89 14.63 4.98 -7.70
CA SER A 89 14.12 3.71 -8.21
C SER A 89 13.98 2.71 -7.07
N PHE A 90 12.93 1.90 -7.11
CA PHE A 90 12.59 0.92 -6.08
C PHE A 90 12.38 -0.44 -6.72
N ILE A 91 12.94 -1.47 -6.11
CA ILE A 91 12.60 -2.85 -6.44
C ILE A 91 11.51 -3.27 -5.47
N GLY A 92 10.32 -3.58 -6.00
CA GLY A 92 9.15 -3.91 -5.20
C GLY A 92 8.43 -5.15 -5.71
N LEU A 93 7.51 -5.67 -4.91
CA LEU A 93 6.64 -6.77 -5.30
C LEU A 93 5.33 -6.23 -5.86
N THR A 94 4.87 -6.81 -6.96
CA THR A 94 3.57 -6.50 -7.55
C THR A 94 2.49 -7.36 -6.93
N LEU A 95 1.32 -6.77 -6.70
CA LEU A 95 0.17 -7.52 -6.23
C LEU A 95 -0.35 -8.44 -7.33
N SER A 96 -0.83 -9.61 -6.93
CA SER A 96 -1.68 -10.43 -7.79
C SER A 96 -2.93 -9.66 -8.19
N GLN A 97 -3.48 -9.98 -9.37
CA GLN A 97 -4.70 -9.33 -9.86
C GLN A 97 -5.85 -9.44 -8.85
N GLU A 98 -6.05 -10.61 -8.26
CA GLU A 98 -7.10 -10.84 -7.26
C GLU A 98 -6.91 -9.96 -6.02
N SER A 99 -5.69 -9.91 -5.46
CA SER A 99 -5.41 -9.03 -4.32
C SER A 99 -5.56 -7.54 -4.68
N SER A 100 -5.23 -7.15 -5.90
CA SER A 100 -5.44 -5.78 -6.39
C SER A 100 -6.93 -5.42 -6.43
N GLU A 101 -7.77 -6.29 -6.99
CA GLU A 101 -9.23 -6.09 -7.02
C GLU A 101 -9.83 -5.99 -5.61
N HIS A 102 -9.36 -6.80 -4.65
CA HIS A 102 -9.80 -6.73 -3.26
C HIS A 102 -9.41 -5.42 -2.56
N LEU A 103 -8.32 -4.76 -2.97
CA LEU A 103 -7.91 -3.48 -2.40
C LEU A 103 -8.59 -2.27 -3.04
N LYS A 104 -9.14 -2.37 -4.26
CA LYS A 104 -9.79 -1.22 -4.93
C LYS A 104 -10.90 -0.56 -4.10
N PRO A 105 -11.82 -1.28 -3.42
CA PRO A 105 -12.83 -0.65 -2.57
C PRO A 105 -12.22 0.09 -1.38
N ILE A 106 -11.11 -0.42 -0.85
CA ILE A 106 -10.38 0.23 0.24
C ILE A 106 -9.72 1.52 -0.27
N VAL A 107 -9.03 1.46 -1.41
CA VAL A 107 -8.43 2.64 -2.07
C VAL A 107 -9.51 3.69 -2.36
N ALA A 108 -10.66 3.29 -2.89
CA ALA A 108 -11.78 4.21 -3.13
C ALA A 108 -12.29 4.87 -1.84
N SER A 109 -12.34 4.12 -0.73
CA SER A 109 -12.74 4.65 0.58
C SER A 109 -11.70 5.61 1.17
N VAL A 110 -10.41 5.33 0.94
CA VAL A 110 -9.30 6.22 1.30
C VAL A 110 -9.36 7.49 0.44
N ASP A 111 -9.60 7.40 -0.86
CA ASP A 111 -9.74 8.55 -1.75
C ASP A 111 -10.87 9.47 -1.31
N GLN A 112 -12.03 8.93 -0.89
CA GLN A 112 -13.11 9.75 -0.30
C GLN A 112 -12.67 10.46 0.98
N CYS A 113 -11.79 9.85 1.77
CA CYS A 113 -11.20 10.51 2.94
C CYS A 113 -10.26 11.62 2.51
N VAL A 114 -9.33 11.34 1.58
CA VAL A 114 -8.35 12.30 1.07
C VAL A 114 -9.03 13.51 0.40
N HIS A 115 -10.05 13.29 -0.44
CA HIS A 115 -10.81 14.36 -1.10
C HIS A 115 -11.56 15.25 -0.12
N ALA A 116 -12.06 14.71 1.00
CA ALA A 116 -12.69 15.51 2.03
C ALA A 116 -11.75 16.55 2.67
N PHE A 117 -10.43 16.36 2.52
CA PHE A 117 -9.39 17.30 2.95
C PHE A 117 -8.63 17.91 1.77
N CYS A 118 -9.25 17.95 0.58
CA CYS A 118 -8.70 18.56 -0.63
C CYS A 118 -7.40 17.92 -1.16
N GLY A 119 -7.12 16.67 -0.80
CA GLY A 119 -5.98 15.92 -1.36
C GLY A 119 -6.29 15.32 -2.74
N PRO A 120 -5.28 14.73 -3.42
CA PRO A 120 -5.45 14.10 -4.72
C PRO A 120 -6.08 12.71 -4.61
N GLY A 121 -6.68 12.20 -5.70
CA GLY A 121 -7.04 10.79 -5.80
C GLY A 121 -5.82 9.89 -5.99
N TYR A 122 -6.04 8.57 -5.85
CA TYR A 122 -5.03 7.56 -6.08
C TYR A 122 -4.54 7.54 -7.53
N TYR A 123 -3.44 6.80 -7.79
CA TYR A 123 -2.91 6.62 -9.14
C TYR A 123 -3.99 6.04 -10.08
N LYS A 124 -4.01 6.52 -11.33
CA LYS A 124 -4.91 6.04 -12.39
C LYS A 124 -4.37 4.77 -13.04
#